data_AF-A0ABD0NGW7-F1
#
_entry.id   AF-A0ABD0NGW7-F1
#
_cell.length_a   1.000
_cell.length_b   1.000
_cell.length_c   1.000
_cell.angle_alpha   90.00
_cell.angle_beta   90.00
_cell.angle_gamma   90.00
#
_symmetry.space_group_name_H-M   'P 1'
#
loop_
_entity.id
_entity.type
_entity.pdbx_description
1 polymer ?
#
loop_
_entity_poly.entity_id
_entity_poly.type
_entity_poly.pdbx_seq_one_letter_code
_entity_poly.pdbx_strand_id
1 'polypeptide(L)'
;GDSVTLFTDVTVTKQDRIKWYNDDTRIAQINGDESVICTDLKCNADTERFRDRLKLDHQTGSLTIMKTRTTDSGLYKLQIISTTISDKIFNLTVI
;
A
#
# COMPACT_ATOMS: atom_id res chain seq x y z
N GLY A 1 9.79 15.71 1.21
CA GLY A 1 10.81 14.69 1.46
C GLY A 1 11.05 13.87 0.21
N ASP A 2 11.88 12.86 0.36
CA ASP A 2 12.15 11.88 -0.68
C ASP A 2 10.96 10.93 -0.87
N SER A 3 11.09 9.99 -1.80
CA SER A 3 10.10 8.91 -1.95
C SER A 3 10.68 7.64 -1.37
N VAL A 4 9.84 6.86 -0.69
CA VAL A 4 10.22 5.55 -0.15
C VAL A 4 9.30 4.49 -0.73
N THR A 5 9.86 3.35 -1.11
CA THR A 5 9.12 2.19 -1.61
C THR A 5 9.21 1.05 -0.61
N LEU A 6 8.06 0.51 -0.23
CA LEU A 6 7.94 -0.70 0.57
C LEU A 6 7.86 -1.90 -0.37
N PHE A 7 9.00 -2.57 -0.58
CA PHE A 7 9.12 -3.70 -1.49
C PHE A 7 8.50 -4.96 -0.89
N THR A 8 7.58 -5.56 -1.63
CA THR A 8 6.83 -6.74 -1.21
C THR A 8 7.54 -8.05 -1.54
N ASP A 9 8.40 -8.05 -2.58
CA ASP A 9 9.05 -9.21 -3.18
C ASP A 9 8.06 -10.28 -3.71
N VAL A 10 6.85 -9.87 -4.07
CA VAL A 10 5.83 -10.74 -4.70
C VAL A 10 5.59 -10.37 -6.15
N THR A 11 5.15 -11.35 -6.93
CA THR A 11 4.58 -11.15 -8.27
C THR A 11 3.08 -11.29 -8.17
N VAL A 12 2.35 -10.19 -8.40
CA VAL A 12 0.89 -10.15 -8.32
C VAL A 12 0.29 -10.81 -9.56
N THR A 13 -0.58 -11.78 -9.33
CA THR A 13 -1.40 -12.43 -10.36
C THR A 13 -2.81 -11.87 -10.36
N LYS A 14 -3.59 -12.18 -11.40
CA LYS A 14 -5.00 -11.75 -11.50
C LYS A 14 -5.90 -12.27 -10.38
N GLN A 15 -5.49 -13.32 -9.67
CA GLN A 15 -6.27 -13.87 -8.55
C GLN A 15 -5.94 -13.17 -7.23
N ASP A 16 -4.80 -12.48 -7.17
CA ASP A 16 -4.31 -11.90 -5.94
C ASP A 16 -5.01 -10.57 -5.65
N ARG A 17 -5.32 -10.36 -4.37
CA ARG A 17 -5.77 -9.07 -3.85
C ARG A 17 -4.74 -8.56 -2.88
N ILE A 18 -4.28 -7.35 -3.12
CA ILE A 18 -3.30 -6.68 -2.28
C ILE A 18 -4.01 -5.58 -1.53
N LYS A 19 -3.81 -5.50 -0.21
CA LYS A 19 -4.28 -4.39 0.60
C LYS A 19 -3.13 -3.85 1.43
N TRP A 20 -3.01 -2.54 1.43
CA TRP A 20 -2.09 -1.82 2.29
C TRP A 20 -2.86 -1.06 3.35
N TYR A 21 -2.37 -1.17 4.56
CA TYR A 21 -2.85 -0.44 5.73
C TYR A 21 -1.69 0.36 6.31
N ASN A 22 -2.00 1.55 6.78
CA ASN A 22 -1.18 2.18 7.81
C ASN A 22 -2.02 2.20 9.09
N ASP A 23 -1.45 1.64 10.16
CA ASP A 23 -2.21 1.21 11.33
C ASP A 23 -3.43 0.36 10.88
N ASP A 24 -4.64 0.75 11.25
CA ASP A 24 -5.88 0.05 10.86
C ASP A 24 -6.58 0.67 9.63
N THR A 25 -6.02 1.72 9.05
CA THR A 25 -6.64 2.45 7.93
C THR A 25 -6.14 1.89 6.60
N ARG A 26 -7.05 1.37 5.76
CA ARG A 26 -6.70 0.94 4.40
C ARG A 26 -6.37 2.14 3.52
N ILE A 27 -5.14 2.17 3.01
CA ILE A 27 -4.60 3.30 2.23
C ILE A 27 -4.46 3.01 0.74
N ALA A 28 -4.30 1.74 0.36
CA ALA A 28 -4.19 1.34 -1.04
C ALA A 28 -4.66 -0.11 -1.24
N GLN A 29 -5.15 -0.44 -2.43
CA GLN A 29 -5.62 -1.79 -2.75
C GLN A 29 -5.51 -2.10 -4.24
N ILE A 30 -5.20 -3.37 -4.56
CA ILE A 30 -5.39 -3.99 -5.88
C ILE A 30 -6.50 -5.03 -5.75
N ASN A 31 -7.50 -4.93 -6.63
CA ASN A 31 -8.55 -5.94 -6.79
C ASN A 31 -8.28 -6.85 -7.98
N GLY A 32 -7.84 -8.08 -7.71
CA GLY A 32 -7.75 -9.23 -8.64
C GLY A 32 -8.01 -8.98 -10.13
N ASP A 33 -9.02 -9.64 -10.68
CA ASP A 33 -9.22 -9.82 -12.13
C ASP A 33 -9.46 -8.50 -12.91
N GLU A 34 -9.79 -7.43 -12.20
CA GLU A 34 -10.03 -6.11 -12.80
C GLU A 34 -8.90 -5.10 -12.51
N SER A 35 -7.79 -5.52 -11.88
CA SER A 35 -6.65 -4.68 -11.47
C SER A 35 -7.06 -3.27 -11.05
N VAL A 36 -8.22 -3.13 -10.38
CA VAL A 36 -8.71 -1.82 -9.97
C VAL A 36 -7.83 -1.41 -8.81
N ILE A 37 -6.98 -0.42 -9.09
CA ILE A 37 -6.12 0.19 -8.08
C ILE A 37 -6.87 1.38 -7.51
N CYS A 38 -7.03 1.38 -6.19
CA CYS A 38 -7.29 2.61 -5.49
C CYS A 38 -6.09 2.97 -4.62
N THR A 39 -5.92 4.26 -4.38
CA THR A 39 -5.00 4.83 -3.41
C THR A 39 -5.68 6.02 -2.75
N ASP A 40 -5.24 6.36 -1.55
CA ASP A 40 -5.65 7.57 -0.83
C ASP A 40 -7.19 7.65 -0.75
N LEU A 41 -7.73 8.84 -1.02
CA LEU A 41 -9.15 9.16 -0.97
C LEU A 41 -10.01 8.27 -1.85
N LYS A 42 -9.44 7.69 -2.93
CA LYS A 42 -10.15 6.74 -3.78
C LYS A 42 -10.39 5.40 -3.07
N CYS A 43 -9.57 5.06 -2.08
CA CYS A 43 -9.73 3.86 -1.26
C CYS A 43 -10.51 4.12 0.03
N ASN A 44 -10.24 5.24 0.68
CA ASN A 44 -10.76 5.56 2.00
C ASN A 44 -10.71 7.07 2.25
N ALA A 45 -11.84 7.68 2.64
CA ALA A 45 -11.93 9.11 2.92
C ALA A 45 -10.98 9.57 4.05
N ASP A 46 -10.63 8.68 4.98
CA ASP A 46 -9.76 8.99 6.13
C ASP A 46 -8.26 9.03 5.78
N THR A 47 -7.92 9.13 4.49
CA THR A 47 -6.55 9.08 4.00
C THR A 47 -6.11 10.37 3.31
N GLU A 48 -6.80 11.49 3.58
CA GLU A 48 -6.43 12.85 3.11
C GLU A 48 -4.94 13.15 3.32
N ARG A 49 -4.32 12.67 4.41
CA ARG A 49 -2.89 12.90 4.64
C ARG A 49 -2.01 12.39 3.51
N PHE A 50 -2.42 11.33 2.82
CA PHE A 50 -1.70 10.68 1.73
C PHE A 50 -2.08 11.17 0.34
N ARG A 51 -3.05 12.08 0.24
CA ARG A 51 -3.61 12.56 -1.03
C ARG A 51 -2.54 12.87 -2.08
N ASP A 52 -2.65 12.18 -3.21
CA ASP A 52 -1.80 12.31 -4.40
C ASP A 52 -0.32 11.90 -4.14
N ARG A 53 -0.07 11.14 -3.07
CA ARG A 53 1.29 10.72 -2.65
C ARG A 53 1.49 9.22 -2.68
N LEU A 54 0.45 8.39 -2.75
CA LEU A 54 0.63 6.94 -2.87
C LEU A 54 0.64 6.50 -4.33
N LYS A 55 1.57 5.60 -4.64
CA LYS A 55 1.60 4.82 -5.87
C LYS A 55 1.68 3.35 -5.51
N LEU A 56 0.75 2.56 -6.03
CA LEU A 56 0.72 1.11 -5.86
C LEU A 56 1.10 0.46 -7.19
N ASP A 57 2.19 -0.30 -7.19
CA ASP A 57 2.62 -1.08 -8.34
C ASP A 57 1.74 -2.33 -8.50
N HIS A 58 1.07 -2.46 -9.64
CA HIS A 58 0.16 -3.57 -9.90
C HIS A 58 0.87 -4.89 -10.20
N GLN A 59 2.14 -4.87 -10.58
CA GLN A 59 2.90 -6.08 -10.90
C GLN A 59 3.53 -6.68 -9.65
N THR A 60 4.00 -5.83 -8.73
CA THR A 60 4.68 -6.29 -7.52
C THR A 60 3.83 -6.16 -6.26
N GLY A 61 2.81 -5.31 -6.25
CA GLY A 61 2.07 -4.93 -5.05
C GLY A 61 2.85 -3.97 -4.13
N SER A 62 4.01 -3.47 -4.58
CA SER A 62 4.84 -2.52 -3.83
C SER A 62 4.18 -1.15 -3.70
N LEU A 63 4.23 -0.59 -2.50
CA LEU A 63 3.69 0.72 -2.20
C LEU A 63 4.83 1.76 -2.16
N THR A 64 4.73 2.77 -3.00
CA THR A 64 5.59 3.95 -2.94
C THR A 64 4.84 5.10 -2.30
N ILE A 65 5.46 5.70 -1.28
CA ILE A 65 5.02 6.93 -0.62
C ILE A 65 5.90 8.05 -1.14
N MET A 66 5.31 8.96 -1.91
CA MET A 66 6.00 10.11 -2.48
C MET A 66 6.01 11.28 -1.50
N LYS A 67 7.06 12.11 -1.61
CA LYS A 67 7.20 13.34 -0.82
C LYS A 67 6.97 13.09 0.67
N THR A 68 7.67 12.10 1.23
CA THR A 68 7.50 11.66 2.61
C THR A 68 7.71 12.80 3.61
N ARG A 69 7.03 12.66 4.74
CA ARG A 69 7.07 13.55 5.90
C ARG A 69 7.35 12.71 7.15
N THR A 70 7.87 13.33 8.21
CA THR A 70 8.07 12.65 9.50
C THR A 70 6.79 12.01 10.05
N THR A 71 5.62 12.62 9.78
CA THR A 71 4.29 12.10 10.11
C THR A 71 3.86 10.88 9.30
N ASP A 72 4.59 10.52 8.24
CA ASP A 72 4.35 9.28 7.48
C ASP A 72 5.07 8.08 8.12
N SER A 73 5.91 8.32 9.14
CA SER A 73 6.53 7.22 9.90
C SER A 73 5.47 6.39 10.61
N GLY A 74 5.74 5.09 10.76
CA GLY A 74 4.84 4.17 11.45
C GLY A 74 4.85 2.77 10.84
N LEU A 75 3.90 1.95 11.30
CA LEU A 75 3.74 0.58 10.84
C LEU A 75 2.80 0.53 9.63
N TYR A 76 3.27 -0.16 8.60
CA TYR A 76 2.51 -0.43 7.40
C TYR A 76 2.28 -1.93 7.30
N LYS A 77 1.02 -2.33 7.20
CA LYS A 77 0.64 -3.73 7.05
C LYS A 77 0.24 -3.99 5.60
N LEU A 78 0.94 -4.92 4.98
CA LEU A 78 0.57 -5.54 3.71
C LEU A 78 -0.23 -6.80 4.01
N GLN A 79 -1.37 -6.93 3.34
CA GLN A 79 -2.17 -8.15 3.30
C GLN A 79 -2.29 -8.63 1.85
N ILE A 80 -1.89 -9.87 1.62
CA ILE A 80 -1.95 -10.57 0.34
C ILE A 80 -3.00 -11.67 0.47
N ILE A 81 -4.07 -11.58 -0.32
CA ILE A 81 -5.15 -12.56 -0.34
C ILE A 81 -5.08 -13.28 -1.69
N SER A 82 -4.70 -14.54 -1.65
CA SER A 82 -4.67 -15.46 -2.79
C SER A 82 -5.46 -16.72 -2.41
N THR A 83 -4.92 -17.91 -2.68
CA THR A 83 -5.42 -19.19 -2.11
C THR A 83 -5.33 -19.22 -0.58
N THR A 84 -4.38 -18.48 -0.01
CA THR A 84 -4.20 -18.26 1.43
C THR A 84 -4.05 -16.77 1.71
N ILE A 85 -4.20 -16.38 2.97
CA ILE A 85 -3.97 -15.00 3.42
C ILE A 85 -2.59 -14.92 4.06
N SER A 86 -1.77 -13.99 3.59
CA SER A 86 -0.45 -13.69 4.15
C SER A 86 -0.37 -12.22 4.53
N ASP A 87 0.19 -11.94 5.70
CA ASP A 87 0.39 -10.59 6.21
C ASP A 87 1.89 -10.30 6.38
N LYS A 88 2.35 -9.10 5.99
CA LYS A 88 3.72 -8.61 6.20
C LYS A 88 3.66 -7.21 6.81
N ILE A 89 4.50 -6.97 7.81
CA ILE A 89 4.60 -5.66 8.49
C ILE A 89 5.90 -4.99 8.06
N PHE A 90 5.80 -3.71 7.73
CA PHE A 90 6.91 -2.82 7.40
C PHE A 90 6.96 -1.71 8.44
N ASN A 91 8.16 -1.42 8.93
CA ASN A 91 8.40 -0.25 9.76
C ASN A 91 9.04 0.84 8.89
N LEU A 92 8.36 1.98 8.75
CA LEU A 92 8.89 3.13 8.04
C LEU A 92 9.30 4.21 9.05
N THR A 93 10.56 4.61 8.99
CA THR A 93 11.08 5.75 9.75
C THR A 93 11.54 6.82 8.76
N VAL A 94 10.92 7.99 8.81
CA VAL A 94 11.32 9.18 8.04
C VAL A 94 11.94 10.17 9.03
N ILE A 95 13.19 10.56 8.79
CA ILE A 95 13.98 11.47 9.64
C ILE A 95 13.95 12.87 9.02
#